data_AF-A0A2S9FM04-F1
#
_entry.id   AF-A0A2S9FM04-F1
#
_cell.length_a   1.000
_cell.length_b   1.000
_cell.length_c   1.000
_cell.angle_alpha   90.00
_cell.angle_beta   90.00
_cell.angle_gamma   90.00
#
_symmetry.space_group_name_H-M   'P 1'
#
loop_
_entity.id
_entity.type
_entity.pdbx_description
1 polymer ?
#
loop_
_entity_poly.entity_id
_entity_poly.type
_entity_poly.pdbx_seq_one_letter_code
_entity_poly.pdbx_strand_id
1 'polypeptide(L)'
;RGGAILALGMVAAGMGLAGWAATVLTVGAALVAAAVLGAGYGVALLVGLQEIQRIAGPDDLAGLTAVFYSLSYLGFAVPAVLAFLAPAVSYPTMFAFGALVAVTCLIVAAVGSSRAAAIS
;
A
#
# COMPACT_ATOMS: atom_id res chain seq x y z
N ARG A 1 13.77 -2.12 -6.37
CA ARG A 1 13.89 -2.59 -4.97
C ARG A 1 13.70 -1.47 -3.94
N GLY A 2 14.51 -0.40 -3.93
CA GLY A 2 14.29 0.77 -3.04
C GLY A 2 12.90 1.41 -3.20
N GLY A 3 12.33 1.38 -4.41
CA GLY A 3 10.98 1.87 -4.66
C GLY A 3 9.88 1.15 -3.87
N ALA A 4 10.00 -0.17 -3.61
CA ALA A 4 9.01 -0.90 -2.81
C ALA A 4 9.04 -0.48 -1.34
N ILE A 5 10.24 -0.28 -0.79
CA ILE A 5 10.46 0.23 0.57
C ILE A 5 9.89 1.66 0.68
N LEU A 6 10.15 2.51 -0.31
CA LEU A 6 9.61 3.87 -0.36
C LEU A 6 8.08 3.86 -0.40
N ALA A 7 7.49 3.06 -1.28
CA ALA A 7 6.04 2.93 -1.41
C ALA A 7 5.39 2.46 -0.11
N LEU A 8 5.90 1.38 0.49
CA LEU A 8 5.39 0.83 1.74
C LEU A 8 5.59 1.79 2.92
N GLY A 9 6.71 2.53 2.96
CA GLY A 9 6.94 3.59 3.92
C GLY A 9 5.93 4.73 3.80
N MET A 10 5.64 5.19 2.58
CA MET A 10 4.60 6.19 2.32
C MET A 10 3.21 5.69 2.72
N VAL A 11 2.87 4.44 2.40
CA VAL A 11 1.58 3.86 2.78
C VAL A 11 1.45 3.76 4.31
N ALA A 12 2.49 3.31 5.02
CA ALA A 12 2.49 3.26 6.47
C ALA A 12 2.31 4.65 7.10
N ALA A 13 3.05 5.65 6.61
CA ALA A 13 2.90 7.04 7.05
C ALA A 13 1.50 7.60 6.74
N GLY A 14 0.99 7.35 5.54
CA GLY A 14 -0.34 7.75 5.09
C GLY A 14 -1.46 7.13 5.93
N MET A 15 -1.33 5.87 6.35
CA MET A 15 -2.27 5.22 7.26
C MET A 15 -2.26 5.87 8.66
N GLY A 16 -1.09 6.24 9.17
CA GLY A 16 -0.98 7.01 10.42
C GLY A 16 -1.64 8.38 10.32
N LEU A 17 -1.41 9.09 9.21
CA LEU A 17 -2.06 10.38 8.92
C LEU A 17 -3.58 10.24 8.77
N ALA A 18 -4.06 9.16 8.14
CA ALA A 18 -5.49 8.88 8.01
C ALA A 18 -6.14 8.58 9.37
N GLY A 19 -5.46 7.82 10.23
CA GLY A 19 -5.88 7.59 11.61
C GLY A 19 -5.99 8.89 12.41
N TRP A 20 -5.02 9.81 12.26
CA TRP A 20 -5.07 11.14 12.86
C TRP A 20 -6.17 12.02 12.25
N ALA A 21 -6.33 12.02 10.92
CA ALA A 21 -7.40 12.76 10.24
C ALA A 21 -8.80 12.32 10.73
N ALA A 22 -8.97 11.03 11.01
CA ALA A 22 -10.20 10.47 11.55
C ALA A 22 -10.50 10.91 13.00
N THR A 23 -9.53 11.45 13.75
CA THR A 23 -9.78 12.02 15.09
C THR A 23 -10.05 13.52 15.06
N VAL A 24 -9.38 14.27 14.18
CA VAL A 24 -9.53 15.74 14.10
C VAL A 24 -10.67 16.18 13.18
N LEU A 25 -11.13 15.31 12.26
CA LEU A 25 -12.28 15.52 11.37
C LEU A 25 -12.20 16.82 10.53
N THR A 26 -10.99 17.20 10.10
CA THR A 26 -10.76 18.36 9.24
C THR A 26 -10.49 17.97 7.80
N VAL A 27 -10.98 18.77 6.85
CA VAL A 27 -10.75 18.56 5.41
C VAL A 27 -9.25 18.62 5.09
N GLY A 28 -8.51 19.55 5.69
CA GLY A 28 -7.08 19.69 5.48
C GLY A 28 -6.28 18.43 5.87
N ALA A 29 -6.56 17.85 7.03
CA ALA A 29 -5.90 16.61 7.46
C ALA A 29 -6.23 15.44 6.53
N ALA A 30 -7.49 15.33 6.10
CA ALA A 30 -7.91 14.30 5.15
C ALA A 30 -7.21 14.44 3.79
N LEU A 31 -7.05 15.66 3.28
CA LEU A 31 -6.33 15.92 2.02
C LEU A 31 -4.85 15.53 2.12
N VAL A 32 -4.18 15.85 3.23
CA VAL A 32 -2.77 15.47 3.44
C VAL A 32 -2.62 13.96 3.49
N ALA A 33 -3.48 13.27 4.26
CA ALA A 33 -3.47 11.82 4.33
C ALA A 33 -3.73 11.17 2.95
N ALA A 34 -4.72 11.67 2.21
CA ALA A 34 -5.05 11.19 0.87
C ALA A 34 -3.91 11.42 -0.13
N ALA A 35 -3.22 12.56 -0.07
CA ALA A 35 -2.08 12.85 -0.93
C ALA A 35 -0.91 11.88 -0.67
N VAL A 36 -0.60 11.61 0.61
CA VAL A 36 0.48 10.68 0.98
C VAL A 36 0.14 9.24 0.59
N LEU A 37 -1.09 8.79 0.87
CA LEU A 37 -1.57 7.47 0.46
C LEU A 37 -1.58 7.32 -1.07
N GLY A 38 -2.05 8.35 -1.80
CA GLY A 38 -2.08 8.37 -3.25
C GLY A 38 -0.69 8.32 -3.87
N ALA A 39 0.27 9.07 -3.33
CA ALA A 39 1.67 9.02 -3.75
C ALA A 39 2.28 7.63 -3.50
N GLY A 40 2.06 7.06 -2.31
CA GLY A 40 2.52 5.71 -1.97
C GLY A 40 1.93 4.65 -2.89
N TYR A 41 0.64 4.74 -3.22
CA TYR A 41 -0.04 3.86 -4.17
C TYR A 41 0.55 3.98 -5.58
N GLY A 42 0.79 5.20 -6.07
CA GLY A 42 1.41 5.42 -7.38
C GLY A 42 2.81 4.81 -7.50
N VAL A 43 3.65 5.00 -6.48
CA VAL A 43 4.99 4.37 -6.43
C VAL A 43 4.87 2.85 -6.34
N ALA A 44 3.93 2.32 -5.56
CA ALA A 44 3.68 0.89 -5.46
C ALA A 44 3.30 0.28 -6.82
N LEU A 45 2.40 0.95 -7.56
CA LEU A 45 1.99 0.52 -8.90
C LEU A 45 3.16 0.49 -9.87
N LEU A 46 3.94 1.58 -9.92
CA LEU A 46 5.10 1.69 -10.79
C LEU A 46 6.10 0.55 -10.53
N VAL A 47 6.45 0.33 -9.26
CA VAL A 47 7.40 -0.72 -8.87
C VAL A 47 6.82 -2.11 -9.11
N GLY A 48 5.54 -2.33 -8.84
CA GLY A 48 4.86 -3.60 -9.10
C GLY A 48 4.88 -3.99 -10.57
N LEU A 49 4.59 -3.03 -11.46
CA LEU A 49 4.65 -3.25 -12.91
C LEU A 49 6.08 -3.55 -13.38
N GLN A 50 7.09 -2.86 -12.86
CA GLN A 50 8.49 -3.15 -13.16
C GLN A 50 8.91 -4.56 -12.74
N GLU A 51 8.42 -5.02 -11.58
CA GLU A 51 8.69 -6.39 -11.12
C GLU A 51 7.97 -7.43 -11.99
N ILE A 52 6.74 -7.16 -12.45
CA ILE A 52 6.02 -8.02 -13.40
C ILE A 52 6.80 -8.13 -14.71
N GLN A 53 7.26 -7.01 -15.26
CA GLN A 53 8.07 -7.00 -16.48
C GLN A 53 9.37 -7.79 -16.32
N ARG A 54 9.95 -7.83 -15.11
CA ARG A 54 11.16 -8.60 -14.84
C ARG A 54 10.91 -10.11 -14.80
N ILE A 55 9.76 -10.55 -14.29
CA ILE A 55 9.45 -11.98 -14.12
C ILE A 55 8.72 -12.59 -15.30
N ALA A 56 8.04 -11.77 -16.12
CA ALA A 56 7.25 -12.26 -17.25
C ALA A 56 8.14 -12.78 -18.38
N GLY A 57 7.78 -13.93 -18.93
CA GLY A 57 8.26 -14.36 -20.24
C GLY A 57 7.63 -13.53 -21.38
N PRO A 58 8.14 -13.64 -22.62
CA PRO A 58 7.66 -12.86 -23.76
C PRO A 58 6.14 -12.99 -24.04
N ASP A 59 5.54 -14.14 -23.71
CA ASP A 59 4.12 -14.41 -23.97
C ASP A 59 3.18 -14.14 -22.76
N ASP A 60 3.73 -14.04 -21.54
CA ASP A 60 2.94 -14.01 -20.30
C ASP A 60 2.70 -12.61 -19.73
N LEU A 61 3.33 -11.57 -20.31
CA LEU A 61 3.34 -10.22 -19.77
C LEU A 61 1.93 -9.62 -19.63
N ALA A 62 1.08 -9.83 -20.64
CA ALA A 62 -0.29 -9.33 -20.63
C ALA A 62 -1.13 -10.00 -19.52
N GLY A 63 -0.98 -11.32 -19.35
CA GLY A 63 -1.69 -12.08 -18.33
C GLY A 63 -1.29 -11.66 -16.91
N LEU A 64 0.02 -11.57 -16.63
CA LEU A 64 0.50 -11.14 -15.31
C LEU A 64 0.11 -9.70 -14.98
N THR A 65 0.11 -8.80 -15.97
CA THR A 65 -0.35 -7.42 -15.82
C THR A 65 -1.85 -7.37 -15.51
N ALA A 66 -2.66 -8.20 -16.17
CA ALA A 66 -4.10 -8.29 -15.91
C ALA A 66 -4.41 -8.78 -14.49
N VAL A 67 -3.71 -9.81 -14.00
CA VAL A 67 -3.84 -10.30 -12.62
C VAL A 67 -3.45 -9.19 -11.63
N PHE A 68 -2.35 -8.49 -11.89
CA PHE A 68 -1.90 -7.39 -11.03
C PHE A 68 -2.89 -6.24 -10.91
N TYR A 69 -3.44 -5.77 -12.03
CA TYR A 69 -4.46 -4.72 -11.98
C TYR A 69 -5.75 -5.20 -11.34
N SER A 70 -6.14 -6.46 -11.55
CA SER A 70 -7.31 -7.05 -10.89
C SER A 70 -7.17 -7.01 -9.36
N LEU A 71 -6.00 -7.42 -8.85
CA LEU A 71 -5.69 -7.35 -7.42
C LEU A 71 -5.60 -5.91 -6.91
N SER A 72 -5.02 -5.00 -7.70
CA SER A 72 -4.92 -3.59 -7.33
C SER A 72 -6.31 -2.95 -7.22
N TYR A 73 -7.20 -3.24 -8.17
CA TYR A 73 -8.57 -2.75 -8.18
C TYR A 73 -9.46 -3.38 -7.11
N LEU A 74 -9.16 -4.59 -6.66
CA LEU A 74 -9.85 -5.16 -5.50
C LEU A 74 -9.74 -4.25 -4.26
N GLY A 75 -8.63 -3.52 -4.14
CA GLY A 75 -8.45 -2.50 -3.10
C GLY A 75 -9.49 -1.37 -3.12
N PHE A 76 -10.16 -1.09 -4.24
CA PHE A 76 -11.24 -0.11 -4.30
C PHE A 76 -12.49 -0.51 -3.52
N ALA A 77 -12.62 -1.78 -3.12
CA ALA A 77 -13.67 -2.21 -2.20
C ALA A 77 -13.42 -1.79 -0.74
N VAL A 78 -12.19 -1.40 -0.39
CA VAL A 78 -11.80 -1.09 1.00
C VAL A 78 -12.70 -0.03 1.66
N PRO A 79 -13.02 1.12 1.03
CA PRO A 79 -13.92 2.11 1.64
C PRO A 79 -15.30 1.54 2.01
N ALA A 80 -15.85 0.66 1.18
CA ALA A 80 -17.13 0.01 1.44
C ALA A 80 -17.03 -0.95 2.63
N VAL A 81 -15.95 -1.73 2.71
CA VAL A 81 -15.68 -2.63 3.86
C VAL A 81 -15.52 -1.83 5.15
N LEU A 82 -14.78 -0.72 5.13
CA LEU A 82 -14.62 0.15 6.30
C LEU A 82 -15.96 0.72 6.75
N ALA A 83 -16.77 1.23 5.81
CA ALA A 83 -18.10 1.75 6.12
C ALA A 83 -19.03 0.67 6.72
N PHE A 84 -18.96 -0.56 6.22
CA PHE A 84 -19.72 -1.70 6.75
C PHE A 84 -19.29 -2.08 8.17
N LEU A 85 -17.99 -2.03 8.49
CA LEU A 85 -17.47 -2.33 9.83
C LEU A 85 -17.54 -1.14 10.80
N ALA A 86 -17.73 0.09 10.31
CA ALA A 86 -17.73 1.31 11.12
C ALA A 86 -18.67 1.30 12.34
N PRO A 87 -19.84 0.60 12.33
CA PRO A 87 -20.67 0.48 13.52
C PRO A 87 -20.03 -0.34 14.67
N ALA A 88 -19.08 -1.23 14.35
CA ALA A 88 -18.45 -2.12 15.31
C ALA A 88 -17.01 -1.73 15.66
N VAL A 89 -16.30 -1.09 14.73
CA VAL A 89 -14.86 -0.76 14.85
C VAL A 89 -14.65 0.69 14.42
N SER A 90 -13.84 1.45 15.16
CA SER A 90 -13.62 2.87 14.84
C SER A 90 -12.62 3.06 13.69
N TYR A 91 -12.80 4.09 12.86
CA TYR A 91 -11.87 4.40 11.76
C TYR A 91 -10.39 4.49 12.18
N PRO A 92 -10.02 5.16 13.30
CA PRO A 92 -8.64 5.18 13.75
C PRO A 92 -8.06 3.78 14.00
N THR A 93 -8.85 2.86 14.58
CA THR A 93 -8.39 1.49 14.81
C THR A 93 -8.24 0.70 13.51
N MET A 94 -9.12 0.90 12.53
CA MET A 94 -8.99 0.30 11.19
C MET A 94 -7.75 0.80 10.46
N PHE A 95 -7.49 2.11 10.49
CA PHE A 95 -6.30 2.70 9.88
C PHE A 95 -5.02 2.28 10.61
N ALA A 96 -5.06 2.13 11.94
CA ALA A 96 -3.93 1.58 12.71
C ALA A 96 -3.63 0.12 12.33
N PHE A 97 -4.65 -0.69 12.11
CA PHE A 97 -4.47 -2.04 11.57
C PHE A 97 -3.84 -2.01 10.16
N GLY A 98 -4.33 -1.14 9.27
CA GLY A 98 -3.72 -0.93 7.96
C GLY A 98 -2.26 -0.50 8.02
N ALA A 99 -1.91 0.39 8.96
CA ALA A 99 -0.54 0.81 9.23
C ALA A 99 0.33 -0.38 9.69
N LEU A 100 -0.19 -1.23 10.60
CA LEU A 100 0.52 -2.42 11.05
C LEU A 100 0.81 -3.36 9.88
N VAL A 101 -0.18 -3.64 9.03
CA VAL A 101 0.01 -4.46 7.82
C VAL A 101 1.08 -3.84 6.92
N ALA A 102 0.99 -2.54 6.62
CA ALA A 102 1.98 -1.85 5.80
C ALA A 102 3.40 -1.93 6.39
N VAL A 103 3.55 -1.76 7.70
CA VAL A 103 4.84 -1.89 8.41
C VAL A 103 5.36 -3.32 8.35
N THR A 104 4.51 -4.34 8.53
CA THR A 104 4.94 -5.74 8.40
C THR A 104 5.43 -6.05 6.99
N CYS A 105 4.72 -5.59 5.96
CA CYS A 105 5.17 -5.70 4.57
C CYS A 105 6.49 -4.97 4.33
N LEU A 106 6.64 -3.77 4.90
CA LEU A 106 7.87 -2.97 4.81
C LEU A 106 9.07 -3.72 5.43
N ILE A 107 8.90 -4.30 6.61
CA ILE A 107 9.93 -5.10 7.28
C ILE A 107 10.31 -6.31 6.42
N VAL A 108 9.32 -7.05 5.90
CA VAL A 108 9.57 -8.21 5.02
C VAL A 108 10.34 -7.79 3.76
N ALA A 109 9.93 -6.70 3.11
CA ALA A 109 10.60 -6.18 1.92
C ALA A 109 12.03 -5.71 2.22
N ALA A 110 12.24 -5.03 3.34
CA ALA A 110 13.55 -4.58 3.79
C ALA A 110 14.48 -5.76 4.08
N VAL A 111 14.05 -6.72 4.89
CA VAL A 111 14.84 -7.91 5.25
C VAL A 111 15.15 -8.76 4.01
N GLY A 112 14.17 -8.97 3.13
CA GLY A 112 14.37 -9.69 1.86
C GLY A 112 15.41 -9.01 0.97
N SER A 113 15.42 -7.67 0.96
CA SER A 113 16.41 -6.90 0.19
C SER A 113 17.83 -7.01 0.76
N SER A 114 17.98 -7.05 2.09
CA SER A 114 19.28 -7.22 2.76
C SER A 114 19.87 -8.61 2.57
N ARG A 115 19.02 -9.66 2.59
CA ARG A 115 19.47 -11.04 2.35
C ARG A 115 20.01 -11.24 0.95
N ALA A 116 19.36 -10.68 -0.06
CA ALA A 116 19.80 -10.79 -1.45
C ALA A 116 21.15 -10.09 -1.73
N ALA A 117 21.52 -9.07 -0.94
CA ALA A 117 22.82 -8.41 -1.03
C ALA A 117 23.95 -9.19 -0.33
N ALA A 118 23.62 -10.14 0.56
CA ALA A 118 24.61 -10.96 1.28
C ALA A 118 25.00 -12.26 0.53
N ILE A 119 24.29 -12.60 -0.54
CA ILE A 119 24.53 -13.79 -1.40
C ILE A 119 25.11 -13.47 -2.78
N SER A 120 25.35 -12.18 -3.08
CA SER A 120 26.05 -11.71 -4.29
C SER A 120 27.50 -11.36 -3.98
#